data_AF-A0A0K2ZR29-F1
#
_entry.id   AF-A0A0K2ZR29-F1
#
_cell.length_a   1.000
_cell.length_b   1.000
_cell.length_c   1.000
_cell.angle_alpha   90.00
_cell.angle_beta   90.00
_cell.angle_gamma   90.00
#
_symmetry.space_group_name_H-M   'P 1'
#
loop_
_entity.id
_entity.type
_entity.pdbx_description
1 polymer ?
#
loop_
_entity_poly.entity_id
_entity_poly.type
_entity_poly.pdbx_seq_one_letter_code
_entity_poly.pdbx_strand_id
1 'polypeptide(L)'
;MSLFRTVFTVMRKELRDLSRDRRTLALALLLGPLLYPALILGMGALAESRVRTQIDKPLDIPVIGRARAPNLVAFLAAQGLNAVAPPKDLTAAIRSQDVDLALKIDEDYANAWREGRPALVEIIKDSTRRDADIPTTRVQTALSMYSQQVGALRLLARGVDAQVSRPLDMAVQDLATAEAKRGVLLAMLLPVLLSITSFIGGAYLILDATAGERERQSLEPLLATPASRGAIVSGKIAAACVVGLASLLLTLLAFKLSAQVASGIGRQLNVSFVAMLQMLFVLLPMLFIGTSLLTVLAAAAKSMKEAQSHMTWLMLLPMLPGYALMVYPLKTTLWQFAVPFLAQNQMLLKIIRREPIDLQIWAVYLAAGFGLAAVLWLAAVRRYQQERLAISG
;
A
#
# COMPACT_ATOMS: atom_id res chain seq x y z
N MET A 1 -19.32 -28.93 -33.60
CA MET A 1 -19.01 -28.94 -32.15
C MET A 1 -19.69 -27.76 -31.51
N SER A 2 -20.28 -27.90 -30.30
CA SER A 2 -20.86 -26.72 -29.64
C SER A 2 -19.75 -25.72 -29.27
N LEU A 3 -20.03 -24.42 -29.39
CA LEU A 3 -19.12 -23.32 -29.07
C LEU A 3 -18.46 -23.52 -27.69
N PHE A 4 -19.25 -23.96 -26.71
CA PHE A 4 -18.82 -24.20 -25.34
C PHE A 4 -17.79 -25.35 -25.21
N ARG A 5 -17.97 -26.45 -25.96
CA ARG A 5 -16.99 -27.55 -25.97
C ARG A 5 -15.65 -27.08 -26.52
N THR A 6 -15.67 -26.26 -27.57
CA THR A 6 -14.43 -25.71 -28.16
C THR A 6 -13.72 -24.78 -27.18
N VAL A 7 -14.45 -23.86 -26.53
CA VAL A 7 -13.90 -22.97 -25.49
C VAL A 7 -13.22 -23.77 -24.38
N PHE A 8 -13.90 -24.80 -23.86
CA PHE A 8 -13.37 -25.62 -22.77
C PHE A 8 -12.14 -26.44 -23.19
N THR A 9 -12.13 -26.99 -24.41
CA THR A 9 -10.97 -27.72 -24.95
C THR A 9 -9.76 -26.81 -25.08
N VAL A 10 -9.93 -25.61 -25.64
CA VAL A 10 -8.85 -24.61 -25.75
C VAL A 10 -8.36 -24.22 -24.36
N MET A 11 -9.28 -23.90 -23.43
CA MET A 11 -8.93 -23.57 -22.06
C MET A 11 -8.09 -24.66 -21.39
N ARG A 12 -8.50 -25.93 -21.52
CA ARG A 12 -7.79 -27.07 -20.95
C ARG A 12 -6.41 -27.27 -21.58
N LYS A 13 -6.27 -27.00 -22.89
CA LYS A 13 -4.97 -27.01 -23.58
C LYS A 13 -4.04 -25.95 -22.99
N GLU A 14 -4.47 -24.69 -22.90
CA GLU A 14 -3.62 -23.60 -22.39
C GLU A 14 -3.22 -23.84 -20.92
N LEU A 15 -4.15 -24.29 -20.08
CA LEU A 15 -3.84 -24.63 -18.69
C LEU A 15 -2.86 -25.80 -18.57
N ARG A 16 -2.98 -26.81 -19.44
CA ARG A 16 -2.07 -27.96 -19.46
C ARG A 16 -0.67 -27.55 -19.91
N ASP A 17 -0.57 -26.68 -20.91
CA ASP A 17 0.72 -26.19 -21.40
C ASP A 17 1.40 -25.31 -20.36
N LEU A 18 0.67 -24.42 -19.69
CA LEU A 18 1.20 -23.65 -18.56
C LEU A 18 1.66 -24.57 -17.41
N SER A 19 0.90 -25.63 -17.10
CA SER A 19 1.26 -26.56 -16.03
C SER A 19 2.54 -27.36 -16.29
N ARG A 20 2.93 -27.51 -17.56
CA ARG A 20 4.17 -28.17 -17.96
C ARG A 20 5.38 -27.26 -17.78
N ASP A 21 5.22 -25.95 -17.95
CA ASP A 21 6.25 -24.97 -17.64
C ASP A 21 6.27 -24.65 -16.13
N ARG A 22 6.88 -25.55 -15.36
CA ARG A 22 6.98 -25.43 -13.89
C ARG A 22 7.65 -24.14 -13.44
N ARG A 23 8.62 -23.64 -14.21
CA ARG A 23 9.36 -22.42 -13.85
C ARG A 23 8.45 -21.22 -13.95
N THR A 24 7.76 -21.10 -15.07
CA THR A 24 6.76 -20.05 -15.29
C THR A 24 5.64 -20.12 -14.29
N LEU A 25 5.09 -21.32 -14.03
CA LEU A 25 4.01 -21.50 -13.07
C LEU A 25 4.45 -21.11 -11.65
N ALA A 26 5.68 -21.48 -11.25
CA ALA A 26 6.25 -21.06 -9.98
C ALA A 26 6.44 -19.53 -9.90
N LEU A 27 6.94 -18.89 -10.96
CA LEU A 27 7.12 -17.43 -10.99
C LEU A 27 5.77 -16.69 -10.93
N ALA A 28 4.76 -17.17 -11.68
CA ALA A 28 3.45 -16.54 -11.77
C ALA A 28 2.56 -16.76 -10.53
N LEU A 29 2.59 -17.96 -9.94
CA LEU A 29 1.71 -18.34 -8.83
C LEU A 29 2.36 -18.29 -7.45
N LEU A 30 3.68 -18.45 -7.35
CA LEU A 30 4.38 -18.40 -6.05
C LEU A 30 5.10 -17.08 -5.86
N LEU A 31 6.00 -16.70 -6.78
CA LEU A 31 6.87 -15.55 -6.54
C LEU A 31 6.07 -14.24 -6.47
N GLY A 32 5.21 -13.95 -7.44
CA GLY A 32 4.40 -12.72 -7.44
C GLY A 32 3.52 -12.57 -6.20
N PRO A 33 2.64 -13.55 -5.90
CA PRO A 33 1.75 -13.53 -4.74
C PRO A 33 2.46 -13.50 -3.38
N LEU A 34 3.60 -14.18 -3.20
CA LEU A 34 4.31 -14.20 -1.91
C LEU A 34 5.27 -13.03 -1.70
N LEU A 35 5.84 -12.45 -2.77
CA LEU A 35 6.84 -11.40 -2.65
C LEU A 35 6.31 -10.21 -1.85
N TYR A 36 5.09 -9.78 -2.13
CA TYR A 36 4.49 -8.61 -1.50
C TYR A 36 4.19 -8.79 -0.01
N PRO A 37 3.49 -9.85 0.45
CA PRO A 37 3.36 -10.15 1.87
C PRO A 37 4.72 -10.26 2.56
N ALA A 38 5.71 -10.91 1.94
CA ALA A 38 7.05 -11.05 2.51
C ALA A 38 7.74 -9.69 2.69
N LEU A 39 7.67 -8.80 1.70
CA LEU A 39 8.21 -7.44 1.78
C LEU A 39 7.53 -6.62 2.88
N ILE A 40 6.20 -6.65 2.95
CA ILE A 40 5.43 -5.90 3.95
C ILE A 40 5.77 -6.39 5.36
N LEU A 41 5.85 -7.70 5.56
CA LEU A 41 6.25 -8.28 6.85
C LEU A 41 7.69 -7.92 7.21
N GLY A 42 8.62 -8.02 6.25
CA GLY A 42 10.02 -7.67 6.45
C GLY A 42 10.18 -6.20 6.85
N MET A 43 9.53 -5.30 6.11
CA MET A 43 9.53 -3.86 6.43
C MET A 43 8.85 -3.56 7.76
N GLY A 44 7.73 -4.23 8.07
CA GLY A 44 7.02 -4.07 9.33
C GLY A 44 7.86 -4.51 10.53
N ALA A 45 8.52 -5.66 10.44
CA ALA A 45 9.42 -6.16 11.47
C ALA A 45 10.65 -5.25 11.67
N LEU A 46 11.22 -4.72 10.58
CA LEU A 46 12.30 -3.74 10.65
C LEU A 46 11.84 -2.43 11.30
N ALA A 47 10.66 -1.93 10.94
CA ALA A 47 10.09 -0.72 11.54
C ALA A 47 9.79 -0.90 13.03
N GLU A 48 9.20 -2.03 13.42
CA GLU A 48 8.92 -2.36 14.83
C GLU A 48 10.21 -2.47 15.64
N SER A 49 11.23 -3.15 15.09
CA SER A 49 12.56 -3.23 15.70
C SER A 49 13.16 -1.84 15.91
N ARG A 50 13.10 -0.97 14.90
CA ARG A 50 13.59 0.41 14.99
C ARG A 50 12.88 1.19 16.10
N VAL A 51 11.54 1.18 16.12
CA VAL A 51 10.74 1.86 17.14
C VAL A 51 11.11 1.35 18.54
N ARG A 52 11.19 0.04 18.72
CA ARG A 52 11.53 -0.57 20.01
C ARG A 52 12.93 -0.17 20.48
N THR A 53 13.92 -0.17 19.58
CA THR A 53 15.28 0.28 19.93
C THR A 53 15.38 1.77 20.26
N GLN A 54 14.54 2.61 19.66
CA GLN A 54 14.59 4.06 19.85
C GLN A 54 13.72 4.56 21.03
N ILE A 55 12.69 3.81 21.43
CA ILE A 55 11.80 4.17 22.55
C ILE A 55 12.27 3.54 23.86
N ASP A 56 12.64 2.26 23.86
CA ASP A 56 12.96 1.53 25.10
C ASP A 56 14.36 1.85 25.63
N LYS A 57 15.22 2.46 24.81
CA LYS A 57 16.58 2.84 25.23
C LYS A 57 16.63 4.28 25.75
N PRO A 58 17.47 4.55 26.78
CA PRO A 58 17.83 5.90 27.14
C PRO A 58 18.40 6.62 25.92
N LEU A 59 17.93 7.85 25.68
CA LEU A 59 18.40 8.68 24.59
C LEU A 59 19.46 9.64 25.14
N ASP A 60 20.69 9.49 24.65
CA ASP A 60 21.77 10.41 24.98
C ASP A 60 21.68 11.64 24.06
N ILE A 61 21.53 12.81 24.66
CA ILE A 61 21.35 14.08 23.95
C ILE A 61 22.52 14.99 24.28
N PRO A 62 23.31 15.40 23.28
CA PRO A 62 24.28 16.48 23.43
C PRO A 62 23.62 17.77 23.91
N VAL A 63 24.01 18.26 25.09
CA VAL A 63 23.45 19.50 25.67
C VAL A 63 24.53 20.57 25.83
N ILE A 64 24.41 21.66 25.07
CA ILE A 64 25.18 22.88 25.28
C ILE A 64 24.60 23.65 26.46
N GLY A 65 25.45 24.03 27.42
CA GLY A 65 25.03 24.81 28.58
C GLY A 65 24.40 23.99 29.71
N ARG A 66 24.68 22.67 29.81
CA ARG A 66 24.10 21.77 30.83
C ARG A 66 24.16 22.29 32.27
N ALA A 67 25.22 23.03 32.64
CA ALA A 67 25.42 23.57 33.98
C ALA A 67 24.44 24.71 34.33
N ARG A 68 23.83 25.35 33.31
CA ARG A 68 22.93 26.51 33.47
C ARG A 68 21.53 26.10 33.94
N ALA A 69 21.14 24.84 33.73
CA ALA A 69 19.80 24.33 34.02
C ALA A 69 19.81 22.94 34.69
N PRO A 70 20.35 22.80 35.91
CA PRO A 70 20.47 21.51 36.58
C PRO A 70 19.11 20.81 36.79
N ASN A 71 18.06 21.57 37.13
CA ASN A 71 16.71 21.03 37.35
C ASN A 71 16.08 20.48 36.06
N LEU A 72 16.29 21.18 34.93
CA LEU A 72 15.81 20.71 33.63
C LEU A 72 16.54 19.43 33.22
N VAL A 73 17.87 19.39 33.41
CA VAL A 73 18.68 18.21 33.11
C VAL A 73 18.26 17.01 33.95
N ALA A 74 17.99 17.21 35.24
CA ALA A 74 17.49 16.15 36.13
C ALA A 74 16.10 15.65 35.69
N PHE A 75 15.21 16.55 35.29
CA PHE A 75 13.89 16.18 34.77
C PHE A 75 13.98 15.36 33.49
N LEU A 76 14.83 15.78 32.54
CA LEU A 76 15.07 15.05 31.30
C LEU A 76 15.63 13.65 31.59
N ALA A 77 16.59 13.53 32.51
CA ALA A 77 17.15 12.23 32.91
C ALA A 77 16.09 11.29 33.50
N ALA A 78 15.15 11.82 34.30
CA ALA A 78 14.03 11.03 34.84
C ALA A 78 13.08 10.50 33.75
N GLN A 79 13.05 11.12 32.57
CA GLN A 79 12.30 10.67 31.38
C GLN A 79 13.13 9.78 30.45
N GLY A 80 14.32 9.33 30.89
CA GLY A 80 15.25 8.53 30.08
C GLY A 80 15.94 9.34 28.97
N LEU A 81 16.04 10.66 29.12
CA LEU A 81 16.73 11.56 28.21
C LEU A 81 18.01 12.06 28.90
N ASN A 82 19.14 11.41 28.64
CA ASN A 82 20.40 11.70 29.33
C ASN A 82 21.13 12.86 28.65
N ALA A 83 21.49 13.89 29.41
CA ALA A 83 22.30 14.98 28.90
C ALA A 83 23.79 14.59 28.84
N VAL A 84 24.35 14.48 27.63
CA VAL A 84 25.77 14.22 27.41
C VAL A 84 26.52 15.48 26.97
N ALA A 85 27.85 15.46 27.12
CA ALA A 85 28.69 16.58 26.70
C ALA A 85 28.62 16.74 25.16
N PRO A 86 28.50 17.97 24.65
CA PRO A 86 28.45 18.19 23.22
C PRO A 86 29.80 17.86 22.56
N PRO A 87 29.81 17.27 21.34
CA PRO A 87 31.02 17.14 20.53
C PRO A 87 31.66 18.51 20.27
N LYS A 88 32.98 18.52 20.01
CA LYS A 88 33.73 19.75 19.70
C LYS A 88 33.16 20.51 18.50
N ASP A 89 32.67 19.77 17.48
CA ASP A 89 31.93 20.33 16.35
C ASP A 89 30.55 19.66 16.25
N LEU A 90 29.56 20.32 16.87
CA LEU A 90 28.19 19.82 16.90
C LEU A 90 27.53 19.85 15.51
N THR A 91 27.85 20.85 14.69
CA THR A 91 27.26 21.00 13.37
C THR A 91 27.75 19.91 12.44
N ALA A 92 29.07 19.60 12.48
CA ALA A 92 29.62 18.48 11.75
C ALA A 92 29.03 17.15 12.26
N ALA A 93 28.92 16.94 13.57
CA ALA A 93 28.37 15.71 14.15
C ALA A 93 26.91 15.43 13.76
N ILE A 94 26.07 16.47 13.68
CA ILE A 94 24.69 16.35 13.20
C ILE A 94 24.66 16.08 11.68
N ARG A 95 25.58 16.70 10.92
CA ARG A 95 25.69 16.46 9.47
C ARG A 95 26.27 15.08 9.15
N SER A 96 27.15 14.51 9.99
CA SER A 96 27.76 13.19 9.83
C SER A 96 26.90 12.04 10.36
N GLN A 97 25.76 12.33 11.01
CA GLN A 97 24.85 11.36 11.65
C GLN A 97 25.41 10.68 12.89
N ASP A 98 26.45 11.25 13.50
CA ASP A 98 26.93 10.76 14.78
C ASP A 98 25.97 11.16 15.91
N VAL A 99 25.17 12.20 15.69
CA VAL A 99 24.18 12.74 16.63
C VAL A 99 22.89 13.09 15.88
N ASP A 100 21.75 12.57 16.35
CA ASP A 100 20.45 12.82 15.73
C ASP A 100 19.89 14.23 16.02
N LEU A 101 20.10 14.73 17.25
CA LEU A 101 19.71 16.08 17.67
C LEU A 101 20.56 16.57 18.84
N ALA A 102 20.52 17.88 19.06
CA ALA A 102 21.15 18.49 20.22
C ALA A 102 20.24 19.53 20.88
N LEU A 103 20.48 19.76 22.17
CA LEU A 103 19.80 20.78 22.93
C LEU A 103 20.78 21.93 23.23
N LYS A 104 20.37 23.16 22.98
CA LYS A 104 21.13 24.35 23.36
C LYS A 104 20.34 25.16 24.37
N ILE A 105 20.92 25.31 25.56
CA ILE A 105 20.37 26.13 26.64
C ILE A 105 21.03 27.51 26.56
N ASP A 106 20.22 28.54 26.41
CA ASP A 106 20.69 29.90 26.25
C ASP A 106 21.52 30.38 27.46
N GLU A 107 22.39 31.36 27.24
CA GLU A 107 23.24 31.95 28.29
C GLU A 107 22.41 32.65 29.36
N ASP A 108 21.31 33.30 28.96
CA ASP A 108 20.43 34.04 29.86
C ASP A 108 19.41 33.14 30.59
N TYR A 109 19.45 31.82 30.36
CA TYR A 109 18.49 30.87 30.92
C TYR A 109 18.32 31.05 32.44
N ALA A 110 19.42 31.16 33.19
CA ALA A 110 19.38 31.24 34.64
C ALA A 110 18.78 32.56 35.17
N ASN A 111 18.92 33.67 34.43
CA ASN A 111 18.34 34.96 34.83
C ASN A 111 16.85 35.00 34.47
N ALA A 112 16.53 34.70 33.21
CA ALA A 112 15.15 34.62 32.73
C ALA A 112 14.33 33.66 33.59
N TRP A 113 14.90 32.51 33.96
CA TRP A 113 14.25 31.53 34.83
C TRP A 113 13.92 32.06 36.23
N ARG A 114 14.87 32.77 36.87
CA ARG A 114 14.69 33.35 38.21
C ARG A 114 13.66 34.47 38.23
N GLU A 115 13.62 35.28 37.17
CA GLU A 115 12.66 36.37 37.01
C GLU A 115 11.26 35.89 36.60
N GLY A 116 11.07 34.58 36.39
CA GLY A 116 9.79 34.02 35.96
C GLY A 116 9.47 34.26 34.49
N ARG A 117 10.43 34.74 33.69
CA ARG A 117 10.31 34.88 32.23
C ARG A 117 10.53 33.51 31.54
N PRO A 118 10.00 33.32 30.31
CA PRO A 118 10.32 32.13 29.52
C PRO A 118 11.81 32.08 29.21
N ALA A 119 12.46 30.97 29.57
CA ALA A 119 13.89 30.77 29.30
C ALA A 119 14.07 30.01 27.98
N LEU A 120 14.91 30.53 27.08
CA LEU A 120 15.09 29.98 25.74
C LEU A 120 15.86 28.65 25.77
N VAL A 121 15.30 27.64 25.12
CA VAL A 121 15.91 26.33 24.89
C VAL A 121 15.69 25.96 23.43
N GLU A 122 16.77 25.76 22.68
CA GLU A 122 16.73 25.46 21.25
C GLU A 122 16.98 23.97 20.99
N ILE A 123 16.18 23.37 20.09
CA ILE A 123 16.41 22.02 19.59
C ILE A 123 17.07 22.13 18.22
N ILE A 124 18.30 21.68 18.11
CA ILE A 124 19.10 21.70 16.88
C ILE A 124 18.94 20.33 16.22
N LYS A 125 18.38 20.29 15.01
CA LYS A 125 18.22 19.07 14.21
C LYS A 125 18.33 19.35 12.72
N ASP A 126 18.62 18.30 11.96
CA ASP A 126 18.49 18.32 10.49
C ASP A 126 17.10 17.82 10.07
N SER A 127 16.24 18.74 9.63
CA SER A 127 14.86 18.43 9.22
C SER A 127 14.74 17.55 7.98
N THR A 128 15.82 17.37 7.22
CA THR A 128 15.82 16.46 6.06
C THR A 128 15.97 14.99 6.47
N ARG A 129 16.26 14.71 7.75
CA ARG A 129 16.56 13.37 8.25
C ARG A 129 15.42 12.82 9.10
N ARG A 130 14.88 11.69 8.65
CA ARG A 130 13.81 10.98 9.34
C ARG A 130 14.24 10.33 10.66
N ASP A 131 15.52 9.97 10.81
CA ASP A 131 16.02 9.32 12.02
C ASP A 131 15.92 10.26 13.25
N ALA A 132 15.96 11.58 13.06
CA ALA A 132 15.84 12.57 14.13
C ALA A 132 14.39 12.82 14.60
N ASP A 133 13.36 12.36 13.87
CA ASP A 133 11.97 12.73 14.15
C ASP A 133 11.45 12.13 15.46
N ILE A 134 11.73 10.86 15.73
CA ILE A 134 11.31 10.18 16.97
C ILE A 134 12.05 10.79 18.18
N PRO A 135 13.40 10.87 18.20
CA PRO A 135 14.16 11.59 19.22
C PRO A 135 13.65 13.02 19.47
N THR A 136 13.41 13.80 18.41
CA THR A 136 12.91 15.18 18.52
C THR A 136 11.56 15.23 19.22
N THR A 137 10.64 14.35 18.83
CA THR A 137 9.29 14.31 19.41
C THR A 137 9.33 13.95 20.90
N ARG A 138 10.21 13.02 21.30
CA ARG A 138 10.45 12.67 22.72
C ARG A 138 10.92 13.89 23.52
N VAL A 139 11.90 14.62 23.00
CA VAL A 139 12.45 15.83 23.65
C VAL A 139 11.41 16.94 23.73
N GLN A 140 10.70 17.24 22.64
CA GLN A 140 9.65 18.26 22.63
C GLN A 140 8.54 17.95 23.63
N THR A 141 8.13 16.68 23.72
CA THR A 141 7.12 16.23 24.69
C THR A 141 7.61 16.43 26.12
N ALA A 142 8.85 16.02 26.43
CA ALA A 142 9.44 16.20 27.75
C ALA A 142 9.58 17.69 28.14
N LEU A 143 10.06 18.54 27.24
CA LEU A 143 10.17 20.00 27.47
C LEU A 143 8.79 20.63 27.68
N SER A 144 7.78 20.20 26.93
CA SER A 144 6.40 20.70 27.08
C SER A 144 5.81 20.30 28.44
N MET A 145 6.01 19.06 28.87
CA MET A 145 5.60 18.60 30.20
C MET A 145 6.28 19.40 31.32
N TYR A 146 7.60 19.61 31.23
CA TYR A 146 8.34 20.43 32.20
C TYR A 146 7.83 21.87 32.25
N SER A 147 7.62 22.49 31.08
CA SER A 147 7.09 23.85 30.96
C SER A 147 5.71 23.99 31.61
N GLN A 148 4.80 23.04 31.37
CA GLN A 148 3.47 23.03 31.98
C GLN A 148 3.52 22.84 33.50
N GLN A 149 4.35 21.92 34.00
CA GLN A 149 4.49 21.65 35.43
C GLN A 149 5.03 22.87 36.18
N VAL A 150 6.11 23.49 35.68
CA VAL A 150 6.69 24.67 36.31
C VAL A 150 5.78 25.89 36.16
N GLY A 151 5.11 26.06 35.02
CA GLY A 151 4.13 27.11 34.80
C GLY A 151 3.01 27.06 35.84
N ALA A 152 2.45 25.87 36.09
CA ALA A 152 1.43 25.67 37.12
C ALA A 152 1.93 26.02 38.52
N LEU A 153 3.12 25.57 38.90
CA LEU A 153 3.73 25.90 40.21
C LEU A 153 3.96 27.40 40.38
N ARG A 154 4.38 28.09 39.30
CA ARG A 154 4.60 29.54 39.30
C ARG A 154 3.30 30.34 39.47
N LEU A 155 2.18 29.85 38.93
CA LEU A 155 0.86 30.47 39.12
C LEU A 155 0.36 30.26 40.55
N LEU A 156 0.43 29.02 41.04
CA LEU A 156 0.04 28.68 42.41
C LEU A 156 0.82 29.47 43.47
N ALA A 157 2.14 29.61 43.28
CA ALA A 157 2.99 30.40 44.19
C ALA A 157 2.63 31.91 44.21
N ARG A 158 1.91 32.40 43.20
CA ARG A 158 1.40 33.78 43.13
C ARG A 158 -0.07 33.89 43.52
N GLY A 159 -0.68 32.82 44.05
CA GLY A 159 -2.10 32.77 44.42
C GLY A 159 -3.04 32.75 43.21
N VAL A 160 -2.52 32.47 42.01
CA VAL A 160 -3.31 32.36 40.79
C VAL A 160 -3.61 30.88 40.53
N ASP A 161 -4.87 30.56 40.29
CA ASP A 161 -5.24 29.21 39.89
C ASP A 161 -4.57 28.85 38.54
N ALA A 162 -3.87 27.71 38.51
CA ALA A 162 -3.20 27.22 37.31
C ALA A 162 -4.19 26.98 36.15
N GLN A 163 -5.47 26.71 36.42
CA GLN A 163 -6.50 26.50 35.42
C GLN A 163 -6.75 27.73 34.55
N VAL A 164 -6.44 28.95 35.02
CA VAL A 164 -6.56 30.18 34.22
C VAL A 164 -5.67 30.12 32.96
N SER A 165 -4.55 29.39 33.01
CA SER A 165 -3.66 29.19 31.86
C SER A 165 -4.12 28.09 30.90
N ARG A 166 -5.12 27.29 31.26
CA ARG A 166 -5.68 26.18 30.48
C ARG A 166 -7.20 26.36 30.32
N PRO A 167 -7.65 27.37 29.57
CA PRO A 167 -9.07 27.69 29.43
C PRO A 167 -9.88 26.62 28.68
N LEU A 168 -9.21 25.71 27.97
CA LEU A 168 -9.83 24.61 27.23
C LEU A 168 -9.41 23.27 27.83
N ASP A 169 -10.41 22.49 28.25
CA ASP A 169 -10.23 21.07 28.53
C ASP A 169 -10.60 20.26 27.28
N MET A 170 -9.58 19.92 26.49
CA MET A 170 -9.79 19.24 25.20
C MET A 170 -9.98 17.73 25.44
N ALA A 171 -11.19 17.25 25.21
CA ALA A 171 -11.49 15.82 25.12
C ALA A 171 -11.60 15.40 23.65
N VAL A 172 -10.80 14.42 23.21
CA VAL A 172 -10.90 13.83 21.88
C VAL A 172 -11.77 12.58 21.97
N GLN A 173 -12.97 12.63 21.40
CA GLN A 173 -13.83 11.45 21.24
C GLN A 173 -13.56 10.79 19.89
N ASP A 174 -12.81 9.68 19.91
CA ASP A 174 -12.52 8.91 18.70
C ASP A 174 -13.67 7.93 18.40
N LEU A 175 -14.38 8.18 17.30
CA LEU A 175 -15.51 7.36 16.84
C LEU A 175 -15.05 6.16 15.98
N ALA A 176 -13.76 6.02 15.69
CA ALA A 176 -13.27 4.93 14.87
C ALA A 176 -13.26 3.62 15.65
N THR A 177 -13.82 2.58 15.03
CA THR A 177 -13.76 1.22 15.56
C THR A 177 -12.31 0.74 15.66
N ALA A 178 -12.04 -0.15 16.61
CA ALA A 178 -10.69 -0.71 16.78
C ALA A 178 -10.19 -1.39 15.50
N GLU A 179 -11.10 -1.97 14.73
CA GLU A 179 -10.83 -2.59 13.43
C GLU A 179 -10.53 -1.56 12.34
N ALA A 180 -11.28 -0.45 12.27
CA ALA A 180 -11.00 0.62 11.32
C ALA A 180 -9.60 1.22 11.54
N LYS A 181 -9.19 1.37 12.81
CA LYS A 181 -7.83 1.83 13.16
C LYS A 181 -6.74 0.85 12.73
N ARG A 182 -6.94 -0.45 12.97
CA ARG A 182 -6.04 -1.52 12.50
C ARG A 182 -5.98 -1.58 10.96
N GLY A 183 -7.09 -1.25 10.31
CA GLY A 183 -7.23 -1.21 8.86
C GLY A 183 -6.58 -0.02 8.16
N VAL A 184 -6.05 0.98 8.86
CA VAL A 184 -5.53 2.21 8.23
C VAL A 184 -4.31 1.92 7.33
N LEU A 185 -3.34 1.14 7.81
CA LEU A 185 -2.17 0.77 7.01
C LEU A 185 -2.56 -0.16 5.84
N LEU A 186 -3.46 -1.10 6.10
CA LEU A 186 -4.03 -1.99 5.08
C LEU A 186 -4.72 -1.20 3.97
N ALA A 187 -5.50 -0.18 4.35
CA ALA A 187 -6.27 0.66 3.45
C ALA A 187 -5.38 1.46 2.48
N MET A 188 -4.14 1.78 2.84
CA MET A 188 -3.23 2.50 1.94
C MET A 188 -2.63 1.60 0.85
N LEU A 189 -2.22 0.37 1.21
CA LEU A 189 -1.40 -0.47 0.33
C LEU A 189 -2.19 -1.58 -0.38
N LEU A 190 -3.07 -2.28 0.34
CA LEU A 190 -3.77 -3.44 -0.22
C LEU A 190 -4.62 -3.13 -1.45
N PRO A 191 -5.40 -2.03 -1.50
CA PRO A 191 -6.26 -1.79 -2.65
C PRO A 191 -5.48 -1.67 -3.96
N VAL A 192 -4.37 -0.94 -3.97
CA VAL A 192 -3.51 -0.79 -5.15
C VAL A 192 -2.90 -2.11 -5.55
N LEU A 193 -2.35 -2.84 -4.57
CA LEU A 193 -1.66 -4.10 -4.79
C LEU A 193 -2.58 -5.17 -5.36
N LEU A 194 -3.72 -5.41 -4.70
CA LEU A 194 -4.70 -6.38 -5.14
C LEU A 194 -5.32 -5.99 -6.50
N SER A 195 -5.48 -4.69 -6.77
CA SER A 195 -5.94 -4.23 -8.09
C SER A 195 -4.93 -4.54 -9.19
N ILE A 196 -3.63 -4.32 -8.95
CA ILE A 196 -2.56 -4.68 -9.90
C ILE A 196 -2.51 -6.18 -10.13
N THR A 197 -2.46 -6.97 -9.04
CA THR A 197 -2.42 -8.43 -9.12
C THR A 197 -3.65 -8.98 -9.84
N SER A 198 -4.83 -8.41 -9.60
CA SER A 198 -6.05 -8.83 -10.29
C SER A 198 -6.02 -8.50 -11.76
N PHE A 199 -5.56 -7.30 -12.13
CA PHE A 199 -5.55 -6.84 -13.51
C PHE A 199 -4.57 -7.62 -14.38
N ILE A 200 -3.42 -7.99 -13.81
CA ILE A 200 -2.28 -8.58 -14.52
C ILE A 200 -2.12 -10.08 -14.21
N GLY A 201 -2.93 -10.64 -13.31
CA GLY A 201 -2.78 -12.04 -12.86
C GLY A 201 -2.82 -13.09 -13.97
N GLY A 202 -3.52 -12.82 -15.08
CA GLY A 202 -3.57 -13.68 -16.28
C GLY A 202 -2.63 -13.25 -17.42
N ALA A 203 -1.82 -12.21 -17.22
CA ALA A 203 -1.07 -11.54 -18.28
C ALA A 203 -0.04 -12.44 -18.94
N TYR A 204 0.70 -13.23 -18.15
CA TYR A 204 1.71 -14.13 -18.70
C TYR A 204 1.12 -15.09 -19.73
N LEU A 205 -0.02 -15.74 -19.38
CA LEU A 205 -0.67 -16.70 -20.26
C LEU A 205 -1.20 -16.02 -21.53
N ILE A 206 -1.78 -14.82 -21.41
CA ILE A 206 -2.27 -14.08 -22.59
C ILE A 206 -1.11 -13.67 -23.51
N LEU A 207 0.00 -13.19 -22.96
CA LEU A 207 1.15 -12.78 -23.75
C LEU A 207 1.75 -13.96 -24.52
N ASP A 208 2.00 -15.08 -23.86
CA ASP A 208 2.59 -16.25 -24.51
C ASP A 208 1.60 -16.89 -25.50
N ALA A 209 0.34 -17.09 -25.10
CA ALA A 209 -0.67 -17.70 -25.96
C ALA A 209 -1.10 -16.79 -27.13
N THR A 210 -0.88 -15.48 -27.07
CA THR A 210 -1.32 -14.55 -28.13
C THR A 210 -0.15 -14.00 -28.93
N ALA A 211 0.72 -13.22 -28.29
CA ALA A 211 1.87 -12.61 -28.95
C ALA A 211 2.96 -13.65 -29.22
N GLY A 212 3.19 -14.60 -28.30
CA GLY A 212 4.15 -15.69 -28.48
C GLY A 212 3.76 -16.64 -29.61
N GLU A 213 2.49 -17.06 -29.69
CA GLU A 213 2.01 -17.86 -30.83
C GLU A 213 2.06 -17.10 -32.16
N ARG A 214 1.89 -15.76 -32.15
CA ARG A 214 2.04 -14.91 -33.34
C ARG A 214 3.48 -14.87 -33.82
N GLU A 215 4.42 -14.63 -32.90
CA GLU A 215 5.85 -14.56 -33.19
C GLU A 215 6.40 -15.90 -33.70
N ARG A 216 5.86 -17.02 -33.20
CA ARG A 216 6.20 -18.38 -33.65
C ARG A 216 5.45 -18.83 -34.90
N GLN A 217 4.64 -17.95 -35.51
CA GLN A 217 3.80 -18.24 -36.68
C GLN A 217 2.85 -19.44 -36.50
N SER A 218 2.53 -19.80 -35.25
CA SER A 218 1.63 -20.92 -34.93
C SER A 218 0.16 -20.52 -34.87
N LEU A 219 -0.15 -19.22 -34.94
CA LEU A 219 -1.52 -18.71 -35.01
C LEU A 219 -2.21 -19.03 -36.35
N GLU A 220 -1.50 -19.01 -37.47
CA GLU A 220 -2.10 -19.22 -38.79
C GLU A 220 -2.69 -20.63 -38.96
N PRO A 221 -1.98 -21.72 -38.59
CA PRO A 221 -2.56 -23.06 -38.59
C PRO A 221 -3.75 -23.21 -37.63
N LEU A 222 -3.72 -22.52 -36.48
CA LEU A 222 -4.80 -22.56 -35.49
C LEU A 222 -6.08 -21.90 -36.03
N LEU A 223 -5.95 -20.80 -36.78
CA LEU A 223 -7.06 -20.09 -37.41
C LEU A 223 -7.60 -20.78 -38.66
N ALA A 224 -6.84 -21.73 -39.23
CA ALA A 224 -7.26 -22.59 -40.33
C ALA A 224 -8.09 -23.81 -39.85
N THR A 225 -8.16 -24.06 -38.54
CA THR A 225 -9.01 -25.12 -37.99
C THR A 225 -10.50 -24.77 -38.13
N PRO A 226 -11.42 -25.76 -38.21
CA PRO A 226 -12.86 -25.52 -38.32
C PRO A 226 -13.51 -24.92 -37.06
N ALA A 227 -12.72 -24.48 -36.08
CA ALA A 227 -13.18 -23.83 -34.86
C ALA A 227 -13.46 -22.35 -35.10
N SER A 228 -14.59 -21.84 -34.61
CA SER A 228 -14.89 -20.42 -34.67
C SER A 228 -13.84 -19.61 -33.91
N ARG A 229 -13.30 -18.55 -34.53
CA ARG A 229 -12.26 -17.68 -33.93
C ARG A 229 -12.67 -17.13 -32.55
N GLY A 230 -13.95 -16.79 -32.37
CA GLY A 230 -14.47 -16.32 -31.07
C GLY A 230 -14.41 -17.37 -29.96
N ALA A 231 -14.55 -18.67 -30.28
CA ALA A 231 -14.39 -19.75 -29.30
C ALA A 231 -12.93 -19.92 -28.87
N ILE A 232 -11.99 -19.72 -29.80
CA ILE A 232 -10.55 -19.79 -29.51
C ILE A 232 -10.16 -18.66 -28.53
N VAL A 233 -10.53 -17.42 -28.85
CA VAL A 233 -10.23 -16.25 -28.01
C VAL A 233 -10.84 -16.38 -26.62
N SER A 234 -12.11 -16.79 -26.56
CA SER A 234 -12.81 -16.97 -25.28
C SER A 234 -12.19 -18.09 -24.44
N GLY A 235 -11.70 -19.16 -25.08
CA GLY A 235 -10.94 -20.22 -24.39
C GLY A 235 -9.63 -19.73 -23.79
N LYS A 236 -8.88 -18.88 -24.53
CA LYS A 236 -7.64 -18.27 -24.04
C LYS A 236 -7.88 -17.30 -22.87
N ILE A 237 -8.89 -16.44 -22.99
CA ILE A 237 -9.28 -15.52 -21.91
C ILE A 237 -9.76 -16.31 -20.68
N ALA A 238 -10.56 -17.36 -20.85
CA ALA A 238 -11.01 -18.21 -19.74
C ALA A 238 -9.83 -18.88 -19.03
N ALA A 239 -8.83 -19.39 -19.76
CA ALA A 239 -7.63 -19.96 -19.16
C ALA A 239 -6.85 -18.91 -18.35
N ALA A 240 -6.69 -17.70 -18.90
CA ALA A 240 -6.03 -16.60 -18.20
C ALA A 240 -6.79 -16.17 -16.94
N CYS A 241 -8.13 -16.15 -16.97
CA CYS A 241 -8.96 -15.87 -15.80
C CYS A 241 -8.78 -16.95 -14.73
N VAL A 242 -8.70 -18.24 -15.09
CA VAL A 242 -8.45 -19.31 -14.10
C VAL A 242 -7.09 -19.14 -13.43
N VAL A 243 -6.04 -18.83 -14.21
CA VAL A 243 -4.69 -18.58 -13.66
C VAL A 243 -4.67 -17.33 -12.79
N GLY A 244 -5.31 -16.25 -13.23
CA GLY A 244 -5.42 -15.02 -12.46
C GLY A 244 -6.22 -15.20 -11.16
N LEU A 245 -7.29 -15.99 -11.19
CA LEU A 245 -8.05 -16.35 -9.98
C LEU A 245 -7.21 -17.18 -9.01
N ALA A 246 -6.45 -18.15 -9.50
CA ALA A 246 -5.53 -18.92 -8.66
C ALA A 246 -4.46 -18.01 -8.03
N SER A 247 -3.87 -17.11 -8.81
CA SER A 247 -2.88 -16.13 -8.34
C SER A 247 -3.46 -15.19 -7.27
N LEU A 248 -4.68 -14.68 -7.50
CA LEU A 248 -5.40 -13.85 -6.54
C LEU A 248 -5.72 -14.57 -5.24
N LEU A 249 -6.22 -15.81 -5.33
CA LEU A 249 -6.50 -16.64 -4.16
C LEU A 249 -5.23 -16.90 -3.35
N LEU A 250 -4.13 -17.24 -4.03
CA LEU A 250 -2.83 -17.44 -3.39
C LEU A 250 -2.32 -16.14 -2.75
N THR A 251 -2.56 -14.99 -3.37
CA THR A 251 -2.16 -13.68 -2.82
C THR A 251 -2.92 -13.38 -1.53
N LEU A 252 -4.25 -13.53 -1.53
CA LEU A 252 -5.09 -13.34 -0.34
C LEU A 252 -4.73 -14.33 0.77
N LEU A 253 -4.46 -15.59 0.42
CA LEU A 253 -4.05 -16.61 1.37
C LEU A 253 -2.66 -16.31 1.95
N ALA A 254 -1.71 -15.87 1.12
CA ALA A 254 -0.39 -15.46 1.55
C ALA A 254 -0.49 -14.29 2.53
N PHE A 255 -1.27 -13.25 2.24
CA PHE A 255 -1.52 -12.15 3.19
C PHE A 255 -2.09 -12.64 4.52
N LYS A 256 -3.06 -13.55 4.49
CA LYS A 256 -3.64 -14.10 5.71
C LYS A 256 -2.64 -14.90 6.53
N LEU A 257 -1.90 -15.82 5.90
CA LEU A 257 -0.89 -16.63 6.57
C LEU A 257 0.23 -15.75 7.14
N SER A 258 0.69 -14.78 6.36
CA SER A 258 1.64 -13.76 6.79
C SER A 258 1.14 -12.99 8.01
N ALA A 259 -0.11 -12.55 8.02
CA ALA A 259 -0.69 -11.82 9.15
C ALA A 259 -0.88 -12.68 10.41
N GLN A 260 -1.02 -14.01 10.27
CA GLN A 260 -1.13 -14.93 11.40
C GLN A 260 0.21 -15.20 12.08
N VAL A 261 1.29 -15.28 11.30
CA VAL A 261 2.64 -15.53 11.80
C VAL A 261 3.28 -14.25 12.35
N ALA A 262 2.88 -13.08 11.85
CA ALA A 262 3.49 -11.82 12.22
C ALA A 262 3.05 -11.30 13.60
N SER A 263 3.96 -10.60 14.27
CA SER A 263 3.72 -9.83 15.50
C SER A 263 3.40 -8.35 15.19
N GLY A 264 2.94 -7.62 16.21
CA GLY A 264 2.80 -6.17 16.14
C GLY A 264 1.93 -5.67 14.98
N ILE A 265 2.52 -4.84 14.13
CA ILE A 265 1.89 -4.23 12.95
C ILE A 265 1.42 -5.31 11.95
N GLY A 266 2.18 -6.39 11.80
CA GLY A 266 1.83 -7.47 10.88
C GLY A 266 0.56 -8.24 11.29
N ARG A 267 0.28 -8.36 12.59
CA ARG A 267 -0.96 -9.00 13.08
C ARG A 267 -2.21 -8.16 12.81
N GLN A 268 -2.05 -6.84 12.71
CA GLN A 268 -3.14 -5.94 12.33
C GLN A 268 -3.58 -6.15 10.88
N LEU A 269 -2.78 -6.85 10.08
CA LEU A 269 -3.09 -7.19 8.69
C LEU A 269 -4.07 -8.37 8.55
N ASN A 270 -4.55 -8.96 9.66
CA ASN A 270 -5.39 -10.15 9.61
C ASN A 270 -6.82 -9.82 9.17
N VAL A 271 -7.20 -10.32 8.00
CA VAL A 271 -8.52 -10.13 7.40
C VAL A 271 -9.41 -11.35 7.64
N SER A 272 -10.69 -11.11 7.93
CA SER A 272 -11.66 -12.20 8.13
C SER A 272 -11.87 -13.00 6.83
N PHE A 273 -12.25 -14.27 6.95
CA PHE A 273 -12.56 -15.11 5.77
C PHE A 273 -13.67 -14.51 4.91
N VAL A 274 -14.69 -13.92 5.54
CA VAL A 274 -15.80 -13.25 4.85
C VAL A 274 -15.29 -12.05 4.05
N ALA A 275 -14.43 -11.22 4.64
CA ALA A 275 -13.85 -10.07 3.96
C ALA A 275 -12.93 -10.51 2.80
N MET A 276 -12.15 -11.58 2.95
CA MET A 276 -11.36 -12.12 1.83
C MET A 276 -12.24 -12.60 0.67
N LEU A 277 -13.37 -13.25 0.97
CA LEU A 277 -14.30 -13.69 -0.06
C LEU A 277 -14.93 -12.49 -0.78
N GLN A 278 -15.32 -11.45 -0.04
CA GLN A 278 -15.81 -10.20 -0.62
C GLN A 278 -14.73 -9.51 -1.48
N MET A 279 -13.48 -9.47 -1.02
CA MET A 279 -12.36 -8.92 -1.81
C MET A 279 -12.19 -9.70 -3.12
N LEU A 280 -12.25 -11.03 -3.08
CA LEU A 280 -12.17 -11.86 -4.28
C LEU A 280 -13.31 -11.52 -5.27
N PHE A 281 -14.54 -11.35 -4.78
CA PHE A 281 -15.68 -10.91 -5.60
C PHE A 281 -15.51 -9.50 -6.19
N VAL A 282 -14.93 -8.56 -5.43
CA VAL A 282 -14.58 -7.22 -5.93
C VAL A 282 -13.46 -7.29 -6.98
N LEU A 283 -12.57 -8.26 -6.93
CA LEU A 283 -11.46 -8.34 -7.89
C LEU A 283 -11.87 -9.07 -9.18
N LEU A 284 -12.94 -9.87 -9.16
CA LEU A 284 -13.40 -10.62 -10.33
C LEU A 284 -13.61 -9.75 -11.59
N PRO A 285 -14.43 -8.68 -11.60
CA PRO A 285 -14.61 -7.85 -12.79
C PRO A 285 -13.29 -7.25 -13.27
N MET A 286 -12.40 -6.90 -12.34
CA MET A 286 -11.09 -6.33 -12.62
C MET A 286 -10.18 -7.30 -13.39
N LEU A 287 -10.22 -8.58 -13.03
CA LEU A 287 -9.53 -9.64 -13.73
C LEU A 287 -10.06 -9.85 -15.15
N PHE A 288 -11.37 -9.81 -15.36
CA PHE A 288 -11.95 -9.93 -16.70
C PHE A 288 -11.62 -8.72 -17.59
N ILE A 289 -11.67 -7.51 -17.03
CA ILE A 289 -11.25 -6.28 -17.75
C ILE A 289 -9.78 -6.41 -18.16
N GLY A 290 -8.90 -6.79 -17.23
CA GLY A 290 -7.47 -6.91 -17.48
C GLY A 290 -7.12 -7.95 -18.54
N THR A 291 -7.61 -9.17 -18.39
CA THR A 291 -7.35 -10.26 -19.35
C THR A 291 -7.92 -9.95 -20.74
N SER A 292 -9.11 -9.35 -20.83
CA SER A 292 -9.71 -8.98 -22.11
C SER A 292 -8.95 -7.84 -22.79
N LEU A 293 -8.60 -6.78 -22.05
CA LEU A 293 -7.82 -5.65 -22.58
C LEU A 293 -6.42 -6.11 -23.03
N LEU A 294 -5.76 -6.93 -22.23
CA LEU A 294 -4.48 -7.53 -22.58
C LEU A 294 -4.56 -8.38 -23.84
N THR A 295 -5.66 -9.11 -24.03
CA THR A 295 -5.86 -9.90 -25.25
C THR A 295 -5.99 -8.99 -26.47
N VAL A 296 -6.72 -7.87 -26.36
CA VAL A 296 -6.83 -6.87 -27.45
C VAL A 296 -5.47 -6.31 -27.82
N LEU A 297 -4.64 -5.97 -26.83
CA LEU A 297 -3.32 -5.36 -27.03
C LEU A 297 -2.29 -6.38 -27.51
N ALA A 298 -2.26 -7.59 -26.94
CA ALA A 298 -1.37 -8.65 -27.39
C ALA A 298 -1.68 -9.10 -28.81
N ALA A 299 -2.96 -9.11 -29.20
CA ALA A 299 -3.39 -9.39 -30.56
C ALA A 299 -3.02 -8.26 -31.54
N ALA A 300 -2.72 -7.05 -31.04
CA ALA A 300 -2.25 -5.92 -31.83
C ALA A 300 -0.74 -5.93 -32.08
N ALA A 301 0.01 -6.46 -31.12
CA ALA A 301 1.46 -6.41 -31.11
C ALA A 301 2.07 -7.31 -32.19
N LYS A 302 3.18 -6.85 -32.78
CA LYS A 302 3.95 -7.61 -33.77
C LYS A 302 4.92 -8.60 -33.14
N SER A 303 5.33 -8.37 -31.89
CA SER A 303 6.28 -9.22 -31.15
C SER A 303 5.92 -9.33 -29.66
N MET A 304 6.46 -10.36 -29.00
CA MET A 304 6.36 -10.53 -27.55
C MET A 304 6.91 -9.31 -26.79
N LYS A 305 7.99 -8.69 -27.30
CA LYS A 305 8.60 -7.48 -26.71
C LYS A 305 7.68 -6.27 -26.78
N GLU A 306 6.98 -6.07 -27.90
CA GLU A 306 6.01 -4.99 -28.05
C GLU A 306 4.78 -5.21 -27.16
N ALA A 307 4.27 -6.45 -27.09
CA ALA A 307 3.19 -6.78 -26.17
C ALA A 307 3.58 -6.55 -24.69
N GLN A 308 4.84 -6.83 -24.35
CA GLN A 308 5.39 -6.59 -23.01
C GLN A 308 5.57 -5.10 -22.71
N SER A 309 5.92 -4.25 -23.69
CA SER A 309 6.06 -2.80 -23.46
C SER A 309 4.71 -2.14 -23.13
N HIS A 310 3.60 -2.65 -23.69
CA HIS A 310 2.24 -2.24 -23.30
C HIS A 310 1.90 -2.60 -21.84
N MET A 311 2.54 -3.62 -21.27
CA MET A 311 2.33 -4.02 -19.87
C MET A 311 2.69 -2.91 -18.89
N THR A 312 3.76 -2.17 -19.17
CA THR A 312 4.19 -1.05 -18.32
C THR A 312 3.10 0.01 -18.21
N TRP A 313 2.45 0.36 -19.33
CA TRP A 313 1.35 1.33 -19.34
C TRP A 313 0.10 0.79 -18.63
N LEU A 314 -0.17 -0.50 -18.80
CA LEU A 314 -1.28 -1.16 -18.11
C LEU A 314 -1.08 -1.23 -16.60
N MET A 315 0.16 -1.43 -16.13
CA MET A 315 0.50 -1.37 -14.70
C MET A 315 0.22 -0.01 -14.08
N LEU A 316 0.36 1.08 -14.85
CA LEU A 316 0.10 2.43 -14.35
C LEU A 316 -1.40 2.73 -14.16
N LEU A 317 -2.29 2.09 -14.92
CA LEU A 317 -3.73 2.36 -14.86
C LEU A 317 -4.34 2.14 -13.46
N PRO A 318 -4.11 1.00 -12.75
CA PRO A 318 -4.55 0.85 -11.36
C PRO A 318 -3.87 1.79 -10.37
N MET A 319 -2.63 2.20 -10.66
CA MET A 319 -1.84 3.02 -9.74
C MET A 319 -2.33 4.46 -9.68
N LEU A 320 -2.71 5.05 -10.82
CA LEU A 320 -3.11 6.45 -10.90
C LEU A 320 -4.27 6.81 -9.94
N PRO A 321 -5.39 6.07 -9.92
CA PRO A 321 -6.46 6.32 -8.95
C PRO A 321 -6.05 6.07 -7.50
N GLY A 322 -5.20 5.07 -7.27
CA GLY A 322 -4.66 4.79 -5.93
C GLY A 322 -3.88 5.98 -5.37
N TYR A 323 -2.96 6.52 -6.16
CA TYR A 323 -2.19 7.70 -5.77
C TYR A 323 -3.07 8.95 -5.66
N ALA A 324 -4.00 9.15 -6.60
CA ALA A 324 -4.92 10.28 -6.56
C ALA A 324 -5.75 10.29 -5.27
N LEU A 325 -6.27 9.15 -4.84
CA LEU A 325 -7.05 9.02 -3.60
C LEU A 325 -6.20 9.14 -2.33
N MET A 326 -4.90 8.81 -2.41
CA MET A 326 -3.97 8.99 -1.31
C MET A 326 -3.66 10.48 -1.07
N VAL A 327 -3.56 11.27 -2.15
CA VAL A 327 -3.34 12.73 -2.07
C VAL A 327 -4.65 13.47 -1.78
N TYR A 328 -5.73 13.08 -2.44
CA TYR A 328 -7.06 13.68 -2.34
C TYR A 328 -8.07 12.64 -1.84
N PRO A 329 -8.25 12.50 -0.51
CA PRO A 329 -9.27 11.60 0.03
C PRO A 329 -10.66 12.12 -0.34
N LEU A 330 -11.24 11.55 -1.39
CA LEU A 330 -12.58 11.89 -1.87
C LEU A 330 -13.64 11.27 -0.96
N LYS A 331 -14.73 12.03 -0.72
CA LYS A 331 -15.95 11.45 -0.13
C LYS A 331 -16.48 10.39 -1.08
N THR A 332 -16.91 9.25 -0.54
CA THR A 332 -17.44 8.14 -1.34
C THR A 332 -18.78 8.56 -1.97
N THR A 333 -18.86 8.52 -3.30
CA THR A 333 -20.06 8.87 -4.07
C THR A 333 -20.35 7.80 -5.12
N LEU A 334 -21.63 7.61 -5.46
CA LEU A 334 -22.08 6.49 -6.31
C LEU A 334 -21.35 6.38 -7.66
N TRP A 335 -21.07 7.50 -8.33
CA TRP A 335 -20.41 7.50 -9.64
C TRP A 335 -19.00 6.88 -9.61
N GLN A 336 -18.30 6.92 -8.47
CA GLN A 336 -16.95 6.36 -8.34
C GLN A 336 -16.95 4.84 -8.50
N PHE A 337 -18.07 4.18 -8.20
CA PHE A 337 -18.22 2.74 -8.33
C PHE A 337 -18.48 2.28 -9.77
N ALA A 338 -18.77 3.21 -10.69
CA ALA A 338 -18.89 2.92 -12.12
C ALA A 338 -17.54 3.00 -12.85
N VAL A 339 -16.56 3.70 -12.29
CA VAL A 339 -15.25 3.92 -12.93
C VAL A 339 -14.28 2.81 -12.50
N PRO A 340 -13.72 2.02 -13.43
CA PRO A 340 -12.73 0.99 -13.10
C PRO A 340 -11.54 1.58 -12.34
N PHE A 341 -10.86 0.74 -11.56
CA PHE A 341 -9.75 1.08 -10.66
C PHE A 341 -10.17 1.95 -9.46
N LEU A 342 -10.92 3.04 -9.68
CA LEU A 342 -11.53 3.83 -8.61
C LEU A 342 -12.53 3.00 -7.81
N ALA A 343 -13.42 2.29 -8.50
CA ALA A 343 -14.43 1.44 -7.88
C ALA A 343 -13.81 0.31 -7.05
N GLN A 344 -12.81 -0.38 -7.60
CA GLN A 344 -12.06 -1.43 -6.90
C GLN A 344 -11.38 -0.87 -5.65
N ASN A 345 -10.74 0.29 -5.76
CA ASN A 345 -10.09 0.94 -4.62
C ASN A 345 -11.10 1.23 -3.50
N GLN A 346 -12.21 1.89 -3.82
CA GLN A 346 -13.25 2.25 -2.85
C GLN A 346 -13.95 1.03 -2.24
N MET A 347 -14.27 0.01 -3.03
CA MET A 347 -14.88 -1.23 -2.53
C MET A 347 -13.94 -1.96 -1.56
N LEU A 348 -12.65 -2.08 -1.90
CA LEU A 348 -11.66 -2.69 -1.01
C LEU A 348 -11.47 -1.89 0.28
N LEU A 349 -11.45 -0.56 0.20
CA LEU A 349 -11.41 0.32 1.38
C LEU A 349 -12.59 0.07 2.31
N LYS A 350 -13.81 0.01 1.77
CA LYS A 350 -15.01 -0.28 2.55
C LYS A 350 -14.94 -1.64 3.25
N ILE A 351 -14.47 -2.68 2.56
CA ILE A 351 -14.29 -4.02 3.13
C ILE A 351 -13.23 -4.01 4.25
N ILE A 352 -12.08 -3.36 4.03
CA ILE A 352 -10.99 -3.27 5.02
C ILE A 352 -11.46 -2.55 6.28
N ARG A 353 -12.22 -1.47 6.12
CA ARG A 353 -12.78 -0.68 7.23
C ARG A 353 -14.04 -1.29 7.86
N ARG A 354 -14.53 -2.41 7.32
CA ARG A 354 -15.81 -3.05 7.69
C ARG A 354 -17.01 -2.10 7.60
N GLU A 355 -16.98 -1.19 6.64
CA GLU A 355 -18.13 -0.36 6.32
C GLU A 355 -19.18 -1.20 5.57
N PRO A 356 -20.47 -1.08 5.90
CA PRO A 356 -21.51 -1.76 5.13
C PRO A 356 -21.53 -1.24 3.69
N ILE A 357 -21.68 -2.16 2.74
CA ILE A 357 -21.80 -1.85 1.32
C ILE A 357 -23.25 -2.11 0.93
N ASP A 358 -23.93 -1.05 0.51
CA ASP A 358 -25.31 -1.12 0.05
C ASP A 358 -25.43 -1.96 -1.23
N LEU A 359 -26.57 -2.63 -1.41
CA LEU A 359 -26.87 -3.45 -2.58
C LEU A 359 -26.86 -2.61 -3.86
N GLN A 360 -27.23 -1.33 -3.78
CA GLN A 360 -27.15 -0.40 -4.91
C GLN A 360 -25.71 -0.21 -5.39
N ILE A 361 -24.76 -0.10 -4.47
CA ILE A 361 -23.33 0.04 -4.78
C ILE A 361 -22.83 -1.23 -5.49
N TRP A 362 -23.19 -2.40 -4.97
CA TRP A 362 -22.88 -3.68 -5.61
C TRP A 362 -23.45 -3.79 -7.02
N ALA A 363 -24.70 -3.39 -7.22
CA ALA A 363 -25.36 -3.44 -8.52
C ALA A 363 -24.65 -2.55 -9.54
N VAL A 364 -24.38 -1.28 -9.20
CA VAL A 364 -23.66 -0.33 -10.08
C VAL A 364 -22.25 -0.85 -10.37
N TYR A 365 -21.55 -1.33 -9.34
CA TYR A 365 -20.20 -1.85 -9.46
C TYR A 365 -20.09 -3.04 -10.41
N LEU A 366 -20.92 -4.06 -10.20
CA LEU A 366 -20.89 -5.28 -11.00
C LEU A 366 -21.39 -5.01 -12.42
N ALA A 367 -22.44 -4.21 -12.59
CA ALA A 367 -22.97 -3.86 -13.91
C ALA A 367 -21.95 -3.09 -14.75
N ALA A 368 -21.30 -2.07 -14.17
CA ALA A 368 -20.27 -1.30 -14.88
C ALA A 368 -19.02 -2.15 -15.15
N GLY A 369 -18.55 -2.92 -14.17
CA GLY A 369 -17.36 -3.75 -14.29
C GLY A 369 -17.51 -4.87 -15.32
N PHE A 370 -18.57 -5.68 -15.21
CA PHE A 370 -18.83 -6.75 -16.19
C PHE A 370 -19.30 -6.20 -17.54
N GLY A 371 -20.01 -5.07 -17.56
CA GLY A 371 -20.36 -4.37 -18.79
C GLY A 371 -19.12 -3.95 -19.59
N LEU A 372 -18.14 -3.32 -18.93
CA LEU A 372 -16.88 -2.97 -19.57
C LEU A 372 -16.08 -4.22 -20.00
N ALA A 373 -16.03 -5.25 -19.15
CA ALA A 373 -15.39 -6.51 -19.50
C ALA A 373 -16.00 -7.15 -20.76
N ALA A 374 -17.34 -7.14 -20.88
CA ALA A 374 -18.04 -7.66 -22.04
C ALA A 374 -17.74 -6.85 -23.31
N VAL A 375 -17.68 -5.51 -23.22
CA VAL A 375 -17.29 -4.64 -24.34
C VAL A 375 -15.86 -4.93 -24.80
N LEU A 376 -14.92 -5.08 -23.87
CA LEU A 376 -13.52 -5.41 -24.18
C LEU A 376 -13.37 -6.82 -24.76
N TRP A 377 -14.13 -7.79 -24.25
CA TRP A 377 -14.17 -9.14 -24.79
C TRP A 377 -14.71 -9.15 -26.23
N LEU A 378 -15.80 -8.42 -26.51
CA LEU A 378 -16.31 -8.26 -27.87
C LEU A 378 -15.29 -7.59 -28.80
N ALA A 379 -14.55 -6.60 -28.30
CA ALA A 379 -13.45 -5.97 -29.04
C ALA A 379 -12.33 -6.98 -29.36
N ALA A 380 -11.98 -7.85 -28.41
CA ALA A 380 -10.99 -8.91 -28.62
C ALA A 380 -11.45 -9.91 -29.69
N VAL A 381 -12.70 -10.35 -29.63
CA VAL A 381 -13.29 -11.26 -30.63
C VAL A 381 -13.31 -10.62 -32.02
N ARG A 382 -13.76 -9.37 -32.13
CA ARG A 382 -13.76 -8.63 -33.41
C ARG A 382 -12.35 -8.49 -33.99
N ARG A 383 -11.35 -8.24 -33.14
CA ARG A 383 -9.96 -8.11 -33.58
C ARG A 383 -9.41 -9.41 -34.17
N TYR A 384 -9.71 -10.55 -33.55
CA TYR A 384 -9.35 -11.87 -34.09
C TYR A 384 -10.08 -12.25 -35.38
N GLN A 385 -11.23 -11.62 -35.68
CA GLN A 385 -11.92 -11.82 -36.95
C GLN A 385 -11.24 -11.05 -38.10
N GLN A 386 -10.49 -9.98 -37.82
CA GLN A 386 -9.81 -9.20 -38.85
C GLN A 386 -8.68 -10.01 -39.49
N GLU A 387 -8.69 -10.12 -40.82
CA GLU A 387 -7.71 -10.89 -41.61
C GLU A 387 -6.27 -10.39 -41.46
N ARG A 388 -6.08 -9.12 -41.09
CA ARG A 388 -4.77 -8.53 -40.78
C ARG A 388 -4.08 -9.17 -39.58
N LEU A 389 -4.79 -9.98 -38.79
CA LEU A 389 -4.17 -10.75 -37.71
C LEU A 389 -3.31 -11.90 -38.25
N ALA A 390 -3.58 -12.42 -39.44
CA ALA A 390 -2.80 -13.50 -40.06
C ALA A 390 -1.66 -12.99 -40.94
N ILE A 391 -1.63 -11.70 -41.29
CA ILE A 391 -0.60 -11.15 -42.17
C ILE A 391 0.51 -10.60 -41.30
N SER A 392 1.53 -11.44 -41.06
CA SER A 392 2.84 -11.03 -40.57
C SER A 392 3.55 -10.22 -41.67
N GLY A 393 3.21 -8.93 -41.77
CA GLY A 393 3.86 -7.93 -42.62
C GLY A 393 4.61 -6.86 -41.83
#